data_AF-A0A9P4J6L1-F1
#
_entry.id   AF-A0A9P4J6L1-F1
#
_cell.length_a   1.000
_cell.length_b   1.000
_cell.length_c   1.000
_cell.angle_alpha   90.00
_cell.angle_beta   90.00
_cell.angle_gamma   90.00
#
_symmetry.space_group_name_H-M   'P 1'
#
loop_
_entity.id
_entity.type
_entity.pdbx_description
1 polymer ?
#
loop_
_entity_poly.entity_id
_entity_poly.type
_entity_poly.pdbx_seq_one_letter_code
_entity_poly.pdbx_strand_id
1 'polypeptide(L)'
;MIAYNGVSHGYSINDYNGYAGHFGKSVIDNLKRNKDVMAVEPDRVWSLPDPSLEKHNESDIDHVSQSKAQKFLAIIDGYLWVVKDDVQIRRYFKTIINMSLSDEHSLAFNTATNTAFAFSVTTVVAAGEEDKNVKVCSPGSAMGAVTVAAIDRNYKRASFSNLGQDVTIFAPGVKILSADSGAYGNQTVAF
;
A
#
# COMPACT_ATOMS: atom_id res chain seq x y z
N MET A 1 10.59 14.39 32.17
CA MET A 1 9.32 13.81 32.65
C MET A 1 8.27 14.17 31.60
N ILE A 2 7.80 13.22 30.78
CA ILE A 2 6.81 13.51 29.72
C ILE A 2 5.44 13.54 30.41
N ALA A 3 4.74 14.68 30.35
CA ALA A 3 3.40 14.81 30.90
C ALA A 3 2.41 14.11 29.94
N TYR A 4 1.66 13.13 30.46
CA TYR A 4 0.62 12.43 29.72
C TYR A 4 -0.64 13.30 29.70
N ASN A 5 -0.89 13.97 28.57
CA ASN A 5 -2.00 14.93 28.44
C ASN A 5 -3.30 14.31 27.88
N GLY A 6 -3.37 12.98 27.73
CA GLY A 6 -4.59 12.30 27.29
C GLY A 6 -4.84 12.43 25.78
N VAL A 7 -6.12 12.49 25.38
CA VAL A 7 -6.55 12.62 23.98
C VAL A 7 -6.01 13.94 23.41
N SER A 8 -5.21 13.84 22.36
CA SER A 8 -4.69 14.99 21.61
C SER A 8 -5.50 15.30 20.36
N HIS A 9 -6.12 14.30 19.72
CA HIS A 9 -6.96 14.46 18.53
C HIS A 9 -8.12 13.46 18.54
N GLY A 10 -9.29 13.90 18.08
CA GLY A 10 -10.47 13.06 17.87
C GLY A 10 -10.81 12.94 16.39
N TYR A 11 -11.27 11.77 15.98
CA TYR A 11 -11.72 11.45 14.64
C TYR A 11 -13.16 10.95 14.75
N SER A 12 -14.04 11.42 13.89
CA SER A 12 -15.41 10.92 13.80
C SER A 12 -15.63 10.37 12.39
N ILE A 13 -15.91 9.08 12.32
CA ILE A 13 -16.02 8.29 11.09
C ILE A 13 -17.35 7.53 11.16
N ASN A 14 -18.43 8.15 10.68
CA ASN A 14 -19.79 7.63 10.80
C ASN A 14 -20.15 7.32 12.27
N ASP A 15 -20.53 6.08 12.58
CA ASP A 15 -20.85 5.64 13.95
C ASP A 15 -19.61 5.36 14.82
N TYR A 16 -18.40 5.47 14.24
CA TYR A 16 -17.14 5.19 14.92
C TYR A 16 -16.42 6.48 15.32
N ASN A 17 -15.90 6.52 16.54
CA ASN A 17 -15.04 7.58 17.01
C ASN A 17 -13.62 7.02 17.24
N GLY A 18 -12.63 7.66 16.64
CA GLY A 18 -11.21 7.40 16.85
C GLY A 18 -10.59 8.47 17.75
N TYR A 19 -9.57 8.11 18.52
CA TYR A 19 -8.85 9.05 19.37
C TYR A 19 -7.34 8.80 19.28
N ALA A 20 -6.56 9.86 19.08
CA ALA A 20 -5.11 9.84 19.21
C ALA A 20 -4.71 10.66 20.44
N GLY A 21 -3.66 10.27 21.14
CA GLY A 21 -3.27 10.90 22.40
C GLY A 21 -2.13 10.17 23.11
N HIS A 22 -1.58 10.82 24.14
CA HIS A 22 -0.53 10.22 24.96
C HIS A 22 -1.15 9.65 26.24
N PHE A 23 -1.19 8.32 26.34
CA PHE A 23 -1.83 7.60 27.42
C PHE A 23 -0.81 6.79 28.23
N GLY A 24 -0.96 6.81 29.56
CA GLY A 24 -0.16 5.95 30.43
C GLY A 24 -0.48 4.48 30.20
N LYS A 25 0.47 3.59 30.52
CA LYS A 25 0.37 2.14 30.29
C LYS A 25 -0.91 1.53 30.89
N SER A 26 -1.30 1.95 32.10
CA SER A 26 -2.53 1.48 32.75
C SER A 26 -3.81 1.90 32.00
N VAL A 27 -3.81 3.07 31.37
CA VAL A 27 -4.95 3.57 30.56
C VAL A 27 -5.03 2.79 29.25
N ILE A 28 -3.89 2.54 28.60
CA ILE A 28 -3.81 1.70 27.39
C ILE A 28 -4.33 0.28 27.68
N ASP A 29 -3.92 -0.31 28.80
CA ASP A 29 -4.37 -1.65 29.19
C ASP A 29 -5.87 -1.69 29.50
N ASN A 30 -6.44 -0.61 30.04
CA ASN A 30 -7.88 -0.49 30.25
C ASN A 30 -8.64 -0.30 28.93
N LEU A 31 -8.12 0.49 27.99
CA LEU A 31 -8.71 0.67 26.66
C LEU A 31 -8.74 -0.65 25.89
N LYS A 32 -7.66 -1.44 25.92
CA LYS A 32 -7.60 -2.76 25.27
C LYS A 32 -8.58 -3.79 25.83
N ARG A 33 -9.01 -3.62 27.08
CA ARG A 33 -9.99 -4.51 27.74
C ARG A 33 -11.43 -4.02 27.63
N ASN A 34 -11.65 -2.82 27.10
CA ASN A 34 -12.98 -2.26 26.96
C ASN A 34 -13.66 -2.83 25.71
N LYS A 35 -14.83 -3.46 25.89
CA LYS A 35 -15.63 -4.04 24.80
C LYS A 35 -16.08 -3.02 23.75
N ASP A 36 -16.10 -1.74 24.11
CA ASP A 36 -16.49 -0.63 23.24
C ASP A 36 -15.28 -0.05 22.45
N VAL A 37 -14.09 -0.62 22.65
CA VAL A 37 -12.85 -0.23 21.96
C VAL A 37 -12.44 -1.34 20.99
N MET A 38 -12.52 -1.05 19.70
CA MET A 38 -12.25 -2.02 18.64
C MET A 38 -10.77 -2.39 18.54
N ALA A 39 -9.86 -1.41 18.68
CA ALA A 39 -8.42 -1.62 18.59
C ALA A 39 -7.64 -0.50 19.30
N VAL A 40 -6.43 -0.83 19.77
CA VAL A 40 -5.49 0.15 20.35
C VAL A 40 -4.10 -0.12 19.80
N GLU A 41 -3.57 0.82 19.02
CA GLU A 41 -2.23 0.74 18.44
C GLU A 41 -1.26 1.67 19.20
N PRO A 42 -0.02 1.22 19.47
CA PRO A 42 1.00 2.07 20.09
C PRO A 42 1.57 3.08 19.08
N ASP A 43 1.96 4.26 19.58
CA ASP A 43 2.69 5.26 18.80
C ASP A 43 3.93 4.62 18.15
N ARG A 44 4.08 4.84 16.83
CA ARG A 44 5.30 4.50 16.10
C ARG A 44 5.94 5.79 15.61
N VAL A 45 7.06 6.18 16.22
CA VAL A 45 7.88 7.29 15.72
C VAL A 45 8.81 6.74 14.65
N TRP A 46 8.62 7.21 13.42
CA TRP A 46 9.51 6.91 12.30
C TRP A 46 10.24 8.20 11.92
N SER A 47 11.56 8.18 12.02
CA SER A 47 12.39 9.24 11.45
C SER A 47 12.61 8.93 9.97
N LEU A 48 12.08 9.79 9.11
CA LEU A 48 12.49 9.82 7.71
C LEU A 48 13.95 10.30 7.66
N PRO A 49 14.83 9.70 6.84
CA PRO A 49 16.12 10.31 6.53
C PRO A 49 15.88 11.71 5.94
N ASP A 50 16.53 12.72 6.50
CA ASP A 50 16.43 14.11 6.04
C ASP A 50 17.02 14.23 4.61
N PRO A 51 16.23 14.61 3.58
CA PRO A 51 16.74 14.78 2.23
C PRO A 51 17.58 16.06 2.03
N SER A 52 17.75 16.90 3.06
CA SER A 52 18.33 18.24 2.90
C SER A 52 19.87 18.34 2.93
N LEU A 53 20.59 17.30 2.49
CA LEU A 53 22.02 17.39 2.20
C LEU A 53 22.32 17.11 0.73
N GLU A 54 21.77 17.94 -0.17
CA GLU A 54 22.49 18.43 -1.35
C GLU A 54 21.77 19.66 -1.91
N LYS A 55 22.36 20.84 -1.70
CA LYS A 55 21.96 22.07 -2.41
C LYS A 55 22.53 21.99 -3.82
N HIS A 56 21.70 21.80 -4.83
CA HIS A 56 22.07 22.07 -6.21
C HIS A 56 20.99 22.91 -6.91
N ASN A 57 21.47 23.98 -7.57
CA ASN A 57 20.67 25.07 -8.13
C ASN A 57 19.68 24.58 -9.20
N GLU A 58 18.42 24.92 -8.95
CA GLU A 58 17.27 24.79 -9.82
C GLU A 58 17.25 25.93 -10.85
N SER A 59 17.30 25.59 -12.13
CA SER A 59 16.41 26.22 -13.11
C SER A 59 16.42 25.42 -14.41
N ASP A 60 15.27 24.82 -14.68
CA ASP A 60 14.77 24.44 -16.02
C ASP A 60 15.18 23.09 -16.64
N ILE A 61 15.87 22.21 -15.92
CA ILE A 61 16.03 20.81 -16.32
C ILE A 61 15.80 19.92 -15.08
N ASP A 62 14.89 18.94 -15.18
CA ASP A 62 14.80 17.74 -14.31
C ASP A 62 13.84 17.67 -13.10
N HIS A 63 12.85 18.56 -12.93
CA HIS A 63 11.90 18.46 -11.80
C HIS A 63 10.88 17.30 -11.90
N VAL A 64 10.48 16.87 -13.11
CA VAL A 64 9.51 15.78 -13.29
C VAL A 64 10.16 14.41 -13.05
N SER A 65 11.40 14.23 -13.50
CA SER A 65 12.18 12.98 -13.36
C SER A 65 12.49 12.67 -11.89
N GLN A 66 12.95 13.67 -11.13
CA GLN A 66 13.23 13.52 -9.71
C GLN A 66 11.97 13.19 -8.90
N SER A 67 10.83 13.79 -9.22
CA SER A 67 9.57 13.50 -8.51
C SER A 67 9.02 12.08 -8.78
N LYS A 68 9.18 11.54 -10.01
CA LYS A 68 8.79 10.15 -10.31
C LYS A 68 9.72 9.18 -9.57
N ALA A 69 11.02 9.43 -9.57
CA ALA A 69 11.99 8.63 -8.83
C ALA A 69 11.72 8.65 -7.32
N GLN A 70 11.45 9.82 -6.72
CA GLN A 70 11.11 9.95 -5.31
C GLN A 70 9.83 9.19 -4.94
N LYS A 71 8.79 9.25 -5.78
CA LYS A 71 7.55 8.46 -5.58
C LYS A 71 7.82 6.96 -5.65
N PHE A 72 8.61 6.52 -6.62
CA PHE A 72 9.00 5.12 -6.75
C PHE A 72 9.79 4.64 -5.52
N LEU A 73 10.72 5.45 -5.02
CA LEU A 73 11.47 5.16 -3.80
C LEU A 73 10.56 5.07 -2.57
N ALA A 74 9.59 5.97 -2.43
CA ALA A 74 8.63 5.90 -1.32
C ALA A 74 7.79 4.61 -1.35
N ILE A 75 7.38 4.16 -2.54
CA ILE A 75 6.63 2.90 -2.72
C ILE A 75 7.50 1.70 -2.33
N ILE A 76 8.73 1.61 -2.86
CA ILE A 76 9.60 0.46 -2.57
C ILE A 76 10.04 0.43 -1.09
N ASP A 77 10.24 1.59 -0.47
CA ASP A 77 10.58 1.69 0.95
C ASP A 77 9.43 1.24 1.84
N GLY A 78 8.20 1.68 1.55
CA GLY A 78 7.00 1.21 2.25
C GLY A 78 6.78 -0.29 2.06
N TYR A 79 7.01 -0.80 0.86
CA TYR A 79 6.95 -2.24 0.56
C TYR A 79 7.95 -3.04 1.39
N LEU A 80 9.23 -2.64 1.39
CA LEU A 80 10.29 -3.29 2.15
C LEU A 80 10.08 -3.19 3.65
N TRP A 81 9.46 -2.11 4.12
CA TRP A 81 9.06 -1.96 5.51
C TRP A 81 8.08 -3.05 5.95
N VAL A 82 7.02 -3.31 5.17
CA VAL A 82 6.03 -4.36 5.48
C VAL A 82 6.69 -5.72 5.56
N VAL A 83 7.58 -6.04 4.60
CA VAL A 83 8.31 -7.32 4.58
C VAL A 83 9.21 -7.46 5.81
N LYS A 84 9.92 -6.41 6.20
CA LYS A 84 10.77 -6.40 7.41
C LYS A 84 9.92 -6.56 8.68
N ASP A 85 8.80 -5.85 8.78
CA ASP A 85 7.88 -5.93 9.92
C ASP A 85 7.38 -7.37 10.08
N ASP A 86 6.86 -8.00 9.02
CA ASP A 86 6.38 -9.40 9.04
C ASP A 86 7.41 -10.38 9.60
N VAL A 87 8.66 -10.29 9.12
CA VAL A 87 9.77 -11.13 9.55
C VAL A 87 10.12 -10.87 11.02
N GLN A 88 10.13 -9.60 11.45
CA GLN A 88 10.47 -9.23 12.82
C GLN A 88 9.41 -9.69 13.83
N ILE A 89 8.13 -9.50 13.52
CA ILE A 89 7.02 -9.89 14.40
C ILE A 89 6.54 -11.33 14.17
N ARG A 90 7.22 -12.07 13.28
CA ARG A 90 7.04 -13.51 13.01
C ARG A 90 5.61 -13.85 12.56
N ARG A 91 5.05 -13.04 11.66
CA ARG A 91 3.71 -13.25 11.12
C ARG A 91 3.65 -14.34 10.06
N TYR A 92 4.78 -14.73 9.44
CA TYR A 92 5.00 -15.87 8.53
C TYR A 92 3.71 -16.53 7.99
N PHE A 93 3.44 -16.38 6.69
CA PHE A 93 2.22 -16.85 6.00
C PHE A 93 0.92 -16.15 6.38
N LYS A 94 0.95 -15.06 7.17
CA LYS A 94 -0.25 -14.31 7.57
C LYS A 94 -0.33 -12.91 6.98
N THR A 95 0.58 -12.55 6.07
CA THR A 95 0.65 -11.21 5.49
C THR A 95 0.44 -11.27 3.99
N ILE A 96 -0.48 -10.43 3.52
CA ILE A 96 -0.76 -10.17 2.11
C ILE A 96 -0.56 -8.67 1.89
N ILE A 97 0.18 -8.31 0.85
CA ILE A 97 0.34 -6.93 0.39
C ILE A 97 -0.55 -6.76 -0.84
N ASN A 98 -1.54 -5.87 -0.77
CA ASN A 98 -2.33 -5.47 -1.94
C ASN A 98 -1.73 -4.21 -2.56
N MET A 99 -1.49 -4.21 -3.87
CA MET A 99 -0.95 -3.06 -4.57
C MET A 99 -1.72 -2.77 -5.86
N SER A 100 -2.63 -1.81 -5.74
CA SER A 100 -3.44 -1.26 -6.83
C SER A 100 -2.63 -0.28 -7.70
N LEU A 101 -1.46 -0.73 -8.15
CA LEU A 101 -0.54 0.06 -8.96
C LEU A 101 0.13 -0.83 -10.00
N SER A 102 0.52 -0.20 -11.10
CA SER A 102 1.38 -0.76 -12.13
C SER A 102 2.21 0.40 -12.68
N ASP A 103 3.51 0.18 -12.86
CA ASP A 103 4.41 1.15 -13.50
C ASP A 103 5.26 0.41 -14.55
N GLU A 104 6.12 1.16 -15.24
CA GLU A 104 7.15 0.62 -16.12
C GLU A 104 7.99 -0.46 -15.43
N HIS A 105 8.45 -1.43 -16.21
CA HIS A 105 9.25 -2.53 -15.71
C HIS A 105 10.46 -2.05 -14.90
N SER A 106 10.60 -2.58 -13.69
CA SER A 106 11.69 -2.31 -12.75
C SER A 106 12.24 -3.61 -12.19
N LEU A 107 13.50 -3.92 -12.51
CA LEU A 107 14.20 -5.08 -11.96
C LEU A 107 14.26 -5.03 -10.43
N ALA A 108 14.43 -3.83 -9.86
CA ALA A 108 14.47 -3.63 -8.42
C ALA A 108 13.13 -4.00 -7.77
N PHE A 109 12.00 -3.56 -8.35
CA PHE A 109 10.69 -3.86 -7.79
C PHE A 109 10.33 -5.35 -7.94
N ASN A 110 10.68 -5.96 -9.08
CA ASN A 110 10.52 -7.40 -9.26
C ASN A 110 11.37 -8.21 -8.26
N THR A 111 12.61 -7.78 -8.02
CA THR A 111 13.50 -8.42 -7.04
C THR A 111 12.94 -8.30 -5.62
N ALA A 112 12.44 -7.12 -5.23
CA ALA A 112 11.78 -6.92 -3.94
C ALA A 112 10.54 -7.82 -3.80
N THR A 113 9.75 -7.94 -4.86
CA THR A 113 8.53 -8.75 -4.88
C THR A 113 8.83 -10.24 -4.76
N ASN A 114 9.78 -10.74 -5.54
CA ASN A 114 10.24 -12.14 -5.46
C ASN A 114 10.86 -12.45 -4.09
N THR A 115 11.59 -11.50 -3.50
CA THR A 115 12.17 -11.65 -2.16
C THR A 115 11.08 -11.74 -1.09
N ALA A 116 10.05 -10.89 -1.15
CA ALA A 116 8.91 -10.95 -0.23
C ALA A 116 8.19 -12.30 -0.30
N PHE A 117 7.96 -12.80 -1.52
CA PHE A 117 7.37 -14.11 -1.73
C PHE A 117 8.22 -15.23 -1.09
N ALA A 118 9.54 -15.18 -1.23
CA ALA A 118 10.46 -16.12 -0.56
C ALA A 118 10.38 -16.06 0.97
N PHE A 119 10.02 -14.90 1.55
CA PHE A 119 9.74 -14.73 2.98
C PHE A 119 8.28 -15.04 3.36
N SER A 120 7.50 -15.67 2.47
CA SER A 120 6.09 -16.03 2.69
C SER A 120 5.15 -14.83 2.90
N VAL A 121 5.51 -13.69 2.31
CA VAL A 121 4.65 -12.52 2.17
C VAL A 121 4.13 -12.49 0.74
N THR A 122 2.83 -12.70 0.56
CA THR A 122 2.20 -12.73 -0.77
C THR A 122 1.85 -11.32 -1.22
N THR A 123 2.25 -10.94 -2.44
CA THR A 123 1.90 -9.65 -3.03
C THR A 123 0.88 -9.86 -4.13
N VAL A 124 -0.28 -9.22 -3.99
CA VAL A 124 -1.33 -9.14 -5.01
C VAL A 124 -1.23 -7.78 -5.68
N VAL A 125 -1.19 -7.75 -7.00
CA VAL A 125 -0.96 -6.52 -7.78
C VAL A 125 -1.91 -6.42 -8.96
N ALA A 126 -2.33 -5.19 -9.27
CA ALA A 126 -2.97 -4.87 -10.54
C ALA A 126 -2.10 -5.28 -11.74
N ALA A 127 -2.69 -5.88 -12.77
CA ALA A 127 -2.02 -6.06 -14.05
C ALA A 127 -1.65 -4.71 -14.72
N GLY A 128 -2.43 -3.67 -14.43
CA GLY A 128 -2.37 -2.34 -15.05
C GLY A 128 -3.53 -2.08 -16.02
N GLU A 129 -3.63 -0.83 -16.49
CA GLU A 129 -4.80 -0.27 -17.19
C GLU A 129 -4.47 0.28 -18.59
N GLU A 130 -3.42 -0.22 -19.23
CA GLU A 130 -2.91 0.33 -20.49
C GLU A 130 -3.02 -0.62 -21.70
N ASP A 131 -3.80 -1.72 -21.59
CA ASP A 131 -3.98 -2.76 -22.61
C ASP A 131 -2.65 -3.31 -23.19
N LYS A 132 -1.60 -3.37 -22.38
CA LYS A 132 -0.27 -3.86 -22.77
C LYS A 132 0.06 -5.20 -22.13
N ASN A 133 1.19 -5.78 -22.55
CA ASN A 133 1.70 -7.02 -21.97
C ASN A 133 2.27 -6.74 -20.56
N VAL A 134 1.81 -7.47 -19.54
CA VAL A 134 2.28 -7.36 -18.15
C VAL A 134 3.80 -7.52 -18.04
N LYS A 135 4.43 -8.25 -18.95
CA LYS A 135 5.88 -8.45 -18.98
C LYS A 135 6.70 -7.15 -18.98
N VAL A 136 6.12 -6.04 -19.47
CA VAL A 136 6.77 -4.72 -19.48
C VAL A 136 6.36 -3.83 -18.29
N CYS A 137 5.76 -4.42 -17.26
CA CYS A 137 5.21 -3.72 -16.10
C CYS A 137 5.75 -4.29 -14.80
N SER A 138 5.94 -3.43 -13.81
CA SER A 138 6.29 -3.86 -12.46
C SER A 138 5.31 -3.32 -11.43
N PRO A 139 5.05 -4.11 -10.37
CA PRO A 139 5.63 -5.42 -10.09
C PRO A 139 4.89 -6.60 -10.74
N GLY A 140 3.91 -6.36 -11.62
CA GLY A 140 3.09 -7.41 -12.25
C GLY A 140 3.88 -8.48 -13.02
N SER A 141 5.09 -8.18 -13.52
CA SER A 141 5.97 -9.17 -14.16
C SER A 141 6.84 -9.99 -13.19
N ALA A 142 6.75 -9.73 -11.87
CA ALA A 142 7.50 -10.48 -10.88
C ALA A 142 6.90 -11.89 -10.70
N MET A 143 7.74 -12.92 -10.76
CA MET A 143 7.33 -14.32 -10.61
C MET A 143 6.61 -14.61 -9.27
N GLY A 144 6.98 -13.90 -8.21
CA GLY A 144 6.38 -14.03 -6.87
C GLY A 144 5.10 -13.20 -6.67
N ALA A 145 4.65 -12.45 -7.68
CA ALA A 145 3.41 -11.68 -7.61
C ALA A 145 2.19 -12.52 -8.00
N VAL A 146 1.05 -12.23 -7.37
CA VAL A 146 -0.27 -12.62 -7.86
C VAL A 146 -0.80 -11.44 -8.67
N THR A 147 -0.62 -11.49 -9.98
CA THR A 147 -1.03 -10.42 -10.88
C THR A 147 -2.47 -10.62 -11.32
N VAL A 148 -3.30 -9.59 -11.09
CA VAL A 148 -4.74 -9.63 -11.29
C VAL A 148 -5.15 -8.76 -12.47
N ALA A 149 -5.68 -9.38 -13.52
CA ALA A 149 -6.28 -8.69 -14.65
C ALA A 149 -7.78 -8.44 -14.42
N ALA A 150 -8.31 -7.35 -14.98
CA ALA A 150 -9.70 -6.96 -14.79
C ALA A 150 -10.64 -7.60 -15.82
N ILE A 151 -11.78 -8.10 -15.36
CA ILE A 151 -12.95 -8.48 -16.16
C ILE A 151 -14.18 -7.65 -15.81
N ASP A 152 -15.12 -7.58 -16.76
CA ASP A 152 -16.43 -6.99 -16.58
C ASP A 152 -17.48 -8.00 -16.08
N ARG A 153 -18.71 -7.51 -15.87
CA ARG A 153 -19.85 -8.33 -15.42
C ARG A 153 -20.24 -9.47 -16.39
N ASN A 154 -19.77 -9.42 -17.63
CA ASN A 154 -20.03 -10.42 -18.65
C ASN A 154 -18.85 -11.39 -18.81
N TYR A 155 -17.93 -11.42 -17.84
CA TYR A 155 -16.69 -12.20 -17.85
C TYR A 155 -15.76 -11.88 -19.02
N LYS A 156 -15.89 -10.70 -19.62
CA LYS A 156 -14.98 -10.22 -20.67
C LYS A 156 -13.85 -9.44 -20.02
N ARG A 157 -12.61 -9.63 -20.52
CA ARG A 157 -11.48 -8.78 -20.13
C ARG A 157 -11.87 -7.31 -20.34
N ALA A 158 -11.67 -6.48 -19.33
CA ALA A 158 -11.86 -5.05 -19.45
C ALA A 158 -10.90 -4.52 -20.53
N SER A 159 -11.37 -3.65 -21.42
CA SER A 159 -10.56 -3.20 -22.56
C SER A 159 -9.27 -2.49 -22.16
N PHE A 160 -9.22 -1.91 -20.94
CA PHE A 160 -8.03 -1.28 -20.39
C PHE A 160 -7.07 -2.29 -19.72
N SER A 161 -7.54 -3.47 -19.30
CA SER A 161 -6.72 -4.37 -18.48
C SER A 161 -5.50 -4.86 -19.23
N ASN A 162 -4.31 -4.75 -18.65
CA ASN A 162 -3.14 -5.44 -19.17
C ASN A 162 -3.34 -6.96 -19.21
N LEU A 163 -2.55 -7.63 -20.04
CA LEU A 163 -2.69 -9.04 -20.40
C LEU A 163 -1.34 -9.74 -20.53
N GLY A 164 -1.33 -11.07 -20.69
CA GLY A 164 -0.10 -11.83 -20.98
C GLY A 164 0.07 -13.03 -20.07
N GLN A 165 1.21 -13.71 -20.22
CA GLN A 165 1.52 -14.94 -19.48
C GLN A 165 1.79 -14.70 -17.99
N ASP A 166 2.21 -13.48 -17.64
CA ASP A 166 2.50 -13.10 -16.25
C ASP A 166 1.21 -12.71 -15.48
N VAL A 167 0.04 -12.70 -16.13
CA VAL A 167 -1.25 -12.60 -15.43
C VAL A 167 -1.54 -13.91 -14.72
N THR A 168 -1.71 -13.87 -13.40
CA THR A 168 -2.02 -15.05 -12.60
C THR A 168 -3.51 -15.39 -12.68
N ILE A 169 -4.37 -14.39 -12.48
CA ILE A 169 -5.84 -14.56 -12.44
C ILE A 169 -6.56 -13.36 -13.06
N PHE A 170 -7.82 -13.56 -13.43
CA PHE A 170 -8.76 -12.48 -13.74
C PHE A 170 -9.75 -12.31 -12.60
N ALA A 171 -10.08 -11.06 -12.25
CA ALA A 171 -11.06 -10.70 -11.23
C ALA A 171 -11.96 -9.54 -11.68
N PRO A 172 -13.17 -9.37 -11.10
CA PRO A 172 -14.02 -8.23 -11.38
C PRO A 172 -13.30 -6.90 -11.11
N GLY A 173 -13.17 -6.05 -12.13
CA GLY A 173 -12.48 -4.76 -12.04
C GLY A 173 -13.22 -3.59 -12.70
N VAL A 174 -14.44 -3.81 -13.20
CA VAL A 174 -15.24 -2.77 -13.87
C VAL A 174 -16.46 -2.44 -13.02
N LYS A 175 -16.61 -1.16 -12.66
CA LYS A 175 -17.74 -0.62 -11.88
C LYS A 175 -17.93 -1.33 -10.54
N ILE A 176 -16.84 -1.46 -9.79
CA ILE A 176 -16.87 -2.09 -8.46
C ILE A 176 -17.31 -1.07 -7.43
N LEU A 177 -18.44 -1.34 -6.77
CA LEU A 177 -18.90 -0.51 -5.66
C LEU A 177 -17.95 -0.67 -4.48
N SER A 178 -17.48 0.44 -3.92
CA SER A 178 -16.60 0.45 -2.76
C SER A 178 -16.92 1.64 -1.84
N ALA A 179 -16.22 1.71 -0.71
CA ALA A 179 -16.23 2.88 0.15
C ALA A 179 -15.73 4.11 -0.62
N ASP A 180 -16.46 5.21 -0.51
CA ASP A 180 -16.13 6.51 -1.08
C ASP A 180 -15.90 7.49 0.08
N SER A 181 -14.92 8.38 -0.07
CA SER A 181 -14.65 9.47 0.87
C SER A 181 -15.67 10.60 0.78
N GLY A 182 -16.73 10.42 -0.03
CA GLY A 182 -17.76 11.41 -0.29
C GLY A 182 -17.34 12.47 -1.31
N ALA A 183 -16.17 12.32 -1.93
CA ALA A 183 -15.62 13.26 -2.89
C ALA A 183 -15.88 12.86 -4.35
N TYR A 184 -16.16 11.57 -4.64
CA TYR A 184 -16.38 11.07 -5.99
C TYR A 184 -17.47 9.99 -5.99
N GLY A 185 -18.69 10.41 -6.34
CA GLY A 185 -19.86 9.52 -6.39
C GLY A 185 -19.55 8.17 -7.03
N ASN A 186 -19.78 7.10 -6.25
CA ASN A 186 -19.87 5.69 -6.63
C ASN A 186 -18.93 5.26 -7.78
N GLN A 187 -17.66 4.91 -7.51
CA GLN A 187 -16.75 4.00 -8.26
C GLN A 187 -15.28 4.36 -7.95
N THR A 188 -14.24 3.52 -7.86
CA THR A 188 -13.97 2.06 -7.97
C THR A 188 -12.72 1.83 -7.11
N VAL A 189 -12.64 0.75 -6.33
CA VAL A 189 -11.34 0.26 -5.81
C VAL A 189 -10.83 -0.77 -6.81
N ALA A 190 -9.75 -0.45 -7.51
CA ALA A 190 -9.02 -1.43 -8.31
C ALA A 190 -8.15 -2.28 -7.36
N PHE A 191 -8.03 -3.58 -7.60
CA PHE A 191 -7.12 -4.46 -6.85
C PHE A 191 -5.68 -4.15 -7.22
#